data_AF-A0A969EQS4-F1
#
_entry.id   AF-A0A969EQS4-F1
#
_cell.length_a   1.000
_cell.length_b   1.000
_cell.length_c   1.000
_cell.angle_alpha   90.00
_cell.angle_beta   90.00
_cell.angle_gamma   90.00
#
_symmetry.space_group_name_H-M   'P 1'
#
loop_
_entity.id
_entity.type
_entity.pdbx_description
1 polymer ?
#
loop_
_entity_poly.entity_id
_entity_poly.type
_entity_poly.pdbx_seq_one_letter_code
_entity_poly.pdbx_strand_id
1 'polypeptide(L)'
;MLAQAVIERGVCRYAYSPELRKKLYNPEVYARINILIQRTFSSGYALKLYENCIRYRGTGSTGWWSIDTFKTLLGLSTDEYEKFKDLNKWIIKPSLNQINQHSDILIEAEYKRQKRRIVALRFHVKTNPQLSIPLSIRNQLLSEGDSEALLELNQELAKSETLSSPLERLQQFGFTEKQSQAALKKYGDAYVMENLDIVERDYLAGKVQTLPAYTRSALQADYRPKLSRIEQAQHQGKVPAREQKLKREKACEALEHLQRDFRRARLQAALEQASPQEHEMLRTRFQEVNQTNPLFRRWFKQGFEHPVIQSLFRAFAGEELLTDPGEAEFGHFAAEQGYDLNALRREAGVIAANVNPALG
;
A
#
# COMPACT_ATOMS: atom_id res chain seq x y z
N MET A 1 -16.52 31.53 5.26
CA MET A 1 -16.49 30.81 6.55
C MET A 1 -17.73 29.93 6.64
N LEU A 2 -17.73 28.94 7.54
CA LEU A 2 -18.89 28.10 7.83
C LEU A 2 -20.04 28.97 8.35
N ALA A 3 -21.27 28.70 7.91
CA ALA A 3 -22.47 29.39 8.35
C ALA A 3 -23.06 28.79 9.63
N GLN A 4 -22.81 27.50 9.87
CA GLN A 4 -23.27 26.77 11.05
C GLN A 4 -22.35 25.58 11.32
N ALA A 5 -22.15 25.23 12.60
CA ALA A 5 -21.55 23.97 13.03
C ALA A 5 -22.21 23.52 14.35
N VAL A 6 -22.61 22.24 14.43
CA VAL A 6 -23.25 21.61 15.59
C VAL A 6 -22.58 20.26 15.82
N ILE A 7 -22.18 19.96 17.07
CA ILE A 7 -21.55 18.70 17.44
C ILE A 7 -22.47 17.97 18.44
N GLU A 8 -22.95 16.79 18.08
CA GLU A 8 -23.82 15.97 18.92
C GLU A 8 -23.40 14.51 18.84
N ARG A 9 -23.20 13.85 20.00
CA ARG A 9 -22.85 12.42 20.10
C ARG A 9 -21.67 12.01 19.20
N GLY A 10 -20.64 12.87 19.11
CA GLY A 10 -19.46 12.62 18.28
C GLY A 10 -19.62 12.91 16.78
N VAL A 11 -20.79 13.38 16.34
CA VAL A 11 -21.05 13.75 14.95
C VAL A 11 -21.05 15.28 14.79
N CYS A 12 -20.21 15.79 13.90
CA CYS A 12 -20.17 17.21 13.53
C CYS A 12 -21.02 17.45 12.27
N ARG A 13 -22.08 18.25 12.40
CA ARG A 13 -22.87 18.76 11.28
C ARG A 13 -22.49 20.20 11.02
N TYR A 14 -22.16 20.55 9.79
CA TYR A 14 -21.81 21.92 9.42
C TYR A 14 -22.48 22.34 8.11
N ALA A 15 -22.58 23.65 7.89
CA ALA A 15 -23.15 24.22 6.67
C ALA A 15 -22.23 25.32 6.10
N TYR A 16 -22.11 25.35 4.77
CA TYR A 16 -21.48 26.46 4.06
C TYR A 16 -22.48 27.60 3.84
N SER A 17 -21.98 28.84 3.78
CA SER A 17 -22.84 29.98 3.42
C SER A 17 -23.43 29.80 2.01
N PRO A 18 -24.63 30.34 1.73
CA PRO A 18 -25.26 30.22 0.41
C PRO A 18 -24.37 30.69 -0.74
N GLU A 19 -23.57 31.73 -0.51
CA GLU A 19 -22.61 32.29 -1.47
C GLU A 19 -21.46 31.33 -1.76
N LEU A 20 -20.88 30.74 -0.71
CA LEU A 20 -19.79 29.78 -0.85
C LEU A 20 -20.29 28.49 -1.51
N ARG A 21 -21.49 28.04 -1.12
CA ARG A 21 -22.15 26.86 -1.72
C ARG A 21 -22.29 27.01 -3.23
N LYS A 22 -22.70 28.19 -3.73
CA LYS A 22 -22.79 28.45 -5.17
C LYS A 22 -21.43 28.28 -5.87
N LYS A 23 -20.35 28.76 -5.25
CA LYS A 23 -18.99 28.65 -5.79
C LYS A 23 -18.42 27.23 -5.72
N LEU A 24 -18.78 26.45 -4.70
CA LEU A 24 -18.29 25.08 -4.51
C LEU A 24 -19.07 24.03 -5.30
N TYR A 25 -20.33 24.31 -5.69
CA TYR A 25 -21.20 23.33 -6.35
C TYR A 25 -20.68 22.91 -7.73
N ASN A 26 -20.15 23.85 -8.53
CA ASN A 26 -19.55 23.55 -9.83
C ASN A 26 -18.44 24.57 -10.16
N PRO A 27 -17.21 24.38 -9.64
CA PRO A 27 -16.14 25.33 -9.88
C PRO A 27 -15.62 25.22 -11.33
N GLU A 28 -15.62 26.34 -12.07
CA GLU A 28 -15.04 26.40 -13.42
C GLU A 28 -13.51 26.21 -13.41
N VAL A 29 -12.84 26.72 -12.37
CA VAL A 29 -11.38 26.60 -12.17
C VAL A 29 -11.12 25.99 -10.80
N TYR A 30 -10.55 24.80 -10.77
CA TYR A 30 -10.19 24.09 -9.54
C TYR A 30 -8.91 23.27 -9.73
N ALA A 31 -8.28 22.93 -8.61
CA ALA A 31 -7.24 21.92 -8.56
C ALA A 31 -7.74 20.75 -7.72
N ARG A 32 -7.54 19.52 -8.20
CA ARG A 32 -7.74 18.33 -7.38
C ARG A 32 -6.53 18.17 -6.49
N ILE A 33 -6.78 18.00 -5.19
CA ILE A 33 -5.75 17.81 -4.19
C ILE A 33 -6.01 16.48 -3.48
N ASN A 34 -5.00 15.64 -3.45
CA ASN A 34 -5.07 14.38 -2.71
C ASN A 34 -4.84 14.66 -1.22
N ILE A 35 -5.82 14.27 -0.38
CA ILE A 35 -5.79 14.47 1.08
C ILE A 35 -4.60 13.75 1.72
N LEU A 36 -4.19 12.61 1.19
CA LEU A 36 -3.10 11.81 1.73
C LEU A 36 -1.76 12.54 1.54
N ILE A 37 -1.56 13.21 0.40
CA ILE A 37 -0.41 14.08 0.18
C ILE A 37 -0.42 15.24 1.16
N GLN A 38 -1.58 15.87 1.41
CA GLN A 38 -1.68 16.97 2.37
C GLN A 38 -1.21 16.55 3.78
N ARG A 39 -1.51 15.32 4.22
CA ARG A 39 -1.10 14.80 5.53
C ARG A 39 0.42 14.62 5.69
N THR A 40 1.18 14.51 4.60
CA THR A 40 2.64 14.32 4.66
C THR A 40 3.41 15.59 4.99
N PHE A 41 2.79 16.76 4.80
CA PHE A 41 3.46 18.03 5.05
C PHE A 41 3.53 18.30 6.55
N SER A 42 4.75 18.25 7.09
CA SER A 42 5.02 18.68 8.47
C SER A 42 5.08 20.20 8.65
N SER A 43 5.21 20.98 7.56
CA SER A 43 5.23 22.43 7.57
C SER A 43 3.96 23.02 6.95
N GLY A 44 3.25 23.86 7.70
CA GLY A 44 2.10 24.60 7.19
C GLY A 44 2.44 25.52 6.00
N TYR A 45 3.68 26.02 5.92
CA TYR A 45 4.13 26.81 4.77
C TYR A 45 4.33 25.97 3.51
N ALA A 46 4.84 24.74 3.67
CA ALA A 46 5.00 23.81 2.55
C ALA A 46 3.63 23.38 2.01
N LEU A 47 2.67 23.09 2.90
CA LEU A 47 1.30 22.78 2.52
C LEU A 47 0.68 23.94 1.69
N LYS A 48 0.71 25.17 2.21
CA LYS A 48 0.17 26.34 1.50
C LYS A 48 0.87 26.58 0.17
N LEU A 49 2.19 26.41 0.10
CA LEU A 49 2.93 26.56 -1.15
C LEU A 49 2.51 25.52 -2.18
N TYR A 50 2.36 24.26 -1.76
CA TYR A 50 1.86 23.18 -2.60
C TYR A 50 0.46 23.49 -3.15
N GLU A 51 -0.49 23.91 -2.30
CA GLU A 51 -1.85 24.27 -2.70
C GLU A 51 -1.91 25.43 -3.71
N ASN A 52 -0.95 26.36 -3.61
CA ASN A 52 -0.82 27.46 -4.56
C ASN A 52 -0.16 27.03 -5.87
N CYS A 53 0.76 26.06 -5.86
CA CYS A 53 1.49 25.60 -7.04
C CYS A 53 0.77 24.50 -7.84
N ILE A 54 0.02 23.61 -7.19
CA ILE A 54 -0.58 22.42 -7.81
C ILE A 54 -1.53 22.74 -8.96
N ARG A 55 -2.22 23.89 -8.89
CA ARG A 55 -3.11 24.40 -9.95
C ARG A 55 -2.38 24.72 -11.26
N TYR A 56 -1.07 24.94 -11.21
CA TYR A 56 -0.23 25.26 -12.36
C TYR A 56 0.46 24.04 -12.95
N ARG A 57 0.15 22.82 -12.49
CA ARG A 57 0.72 21.57 -13.01
C ARG A 57 0.57 21.42 -14.53
N GLY A 58 -0.57 21.83 -15.10
CA GLY A 58 -0.78 21.80 -16.55
C GLY A 58 -0.09 22.94 -17.30
N THR A 59 -0.02 24.13 -16.70
CA THR A 59 0.58 25.34 -17.31
C THR A 59 2.11 25.37 -17.21
N GLY A 60 2.67 24.69 -16.21
CA GLY A 60 4.12 24.59 -15.99
C GLY A 60 4.75 25.74 -15.19
N SER A 61 4.03 26.83 -14.93
CA SER A 61 4.56 27.96 -14.16
C SER A 61 3.46 28.76 -13.45
N THR A 62 3.81 29.30 -12.28
CA THR A 62 2.96 30.22 -11.50
C THR A 62 2.91 31.64 -12.07
N GLY A 63 3.80 31.98 -13.00
CA GLY A 63 4.10 33.37 -13.33
C GLY A 63 4.83 34.10 -12.20
N TRP A 64 5.14 35.38 -12.42
CA TRP A 64 5.88 36.20 -11.45
C TRP A 64 4.97 36.73 -10.34
N TRP A 65 5.32 36.44 -9.09
CA TRP A 65 4.72 37.02 -7.90
C TRP A 65 5.68 38.00 -7.24
N SER A 66 5.17 39.14 -6.78
CA SER A 66 5.96 40.00 -5.88
C SER A 66 6.24 39.27 -4.56
N ILE A 67 7.27 39.70 -3.85
CA ILE A 67 7.59 39.11 -2.53
C ILE A 67 6.41 39.28 -1.56
N ASP A 68 5.71 40.41 -1.61
CA ASP A 68 4.58 40.68 -0.73
C ASP A 68 3.39 39.78 -1.06
N THR A 69 3.07 39.61 -2.35
CA THR A 69 2.03 38.66 -2.78
C THR A 69 2.37 37.25 -2.34
N PHE A 70 3.62 36.82 -2.50
CA PHE A 70 4.06 35.50 -2.03
C PHE A 70 3.88 35.33 -0.52
N LYS A 71 4.25 36.33 0.29
CA LYS A 71 4.03 36.31 1.74
C LYS A 71 2.54 36.18 2.07
N THR A 72 1.69 36.98 1.42
CA THR A 72 0.23 36.90 1.61
C THR A 72 -0.33 35.52 1.24
N LEU A 73 0.13 34.91 0.15
CA LEU A 73 -0.29 33.55 -0.25
C LEU A 73 0.08 32.48 0.78
N LEU A 74 1.19 32.67 1.51
CA LEU A 74 1.58 31.80 2.62
C LEU A 74 0.94 32.19 3.97
N GLY A 75 0.14 33.26 4.00
CA GLY A 75 -0.47 33.80 5.22
C GLY A 75 0.56 34.41 6.18
N LEU A 76 1.67 34.92 5.65
CA LEU A 76 2.65 35.71 6.38
C LEU A 76 2.25 37.19 6.33
N SER A 77 2.56 37.91 7.39
CA SER A 77 2.49 39.38 7.39
C SER A 77 3.61 39.99 6.52
N THR A 78 3.43 41.23 6.08
CA THR A 78 4.44 41.94 5.26
C THR A 78 5.76 42.12 6.01
N ASP A 79 5.68 42.27 7.33
CA ASP A 79 6.81 42.65 8.19
C ASP A 79 7.60 41.41 8.66
N GLU A 80 7.01 40.22 8.58
CA GLU A 80 7.71 38.96 8.82
C GLU A 80 8.73 38.67 7.73
N TYR A 81 9.95 38.32 8.11
CA TYR A 81 11.05 38.02 7.18
C TYR A 81 11.33 39.18 6.19
N GLU A 82 11.54 40.40 6.69
CA GLU A 82 11.89 41.57 5.85
C GLU A 82 13.08 41.30 4.91
N LYS A 83 14.08 40.57 5.41
CA LYS A 83 15.25 40.17 4.61
C LYS A 83 14.89 38.93 3.80
N PHE A 84 14.97 39.06 2.47
CA PHE A 84 14.77 37.93 1.55
C PHE A 84 15.66 36.72 1.88
N LYS A 85 16.87 36.95 2.41
CA LYS A 85 17.78 35.86 2.83
C LYS A 85 17.12 34.95 3.88
N ASP A 86 16.40 35.53 4.84
CA ASP A 86 15.74 34.79 5.92
C ASP A 86 14.48 34.11 5.40
N LEU A 87 13.68 34.79 4.57
CA LEU A 87 12.54 34.20 3.88
C LEU A 87 12.97 32.98 3.05
N ASN A 88 14.06 33.10 2.30
CA ASN A 88 14.57 32.02 1.47
C ASN A 88 15.10 30.84 2.30
N LYS A 89 15.82 31.13 3.39
CA LYS A 89 16.42 30.09 4.26
C LYS A 89 15.36 29.31 5.03
N TRP A 90 14.37 29.99 5.61
CA TRP A 90 13.44 29.40 6.56
C TRP A 90 12.12 28.95 5.93
N ILE A 91 11.70 29.57 4.82
CA ILE A 91 10.40 29.31 4.20
C ILE A 91 10.58 28.65 2.83
N ILE A 92 11.23 29.35 1.88
CA ILE A 92 11.23 28.91 0.49
C ILE A 92 11.97 27.58 0.32
N LYS A 93 13.25 27.51 0.73
CA LYS A 93 14.04 26.28 0.56
C LYS A 93 13.48 25.06 1.30
N PRO A 94 13.07 25.15 2.58
CA PRO A 94 12.46 24.02 3.26
C PRO A 94 11.16 23.56 2.60
N SER A 95 10.32 24.51 2.17
CA SER A 95 9.06 24.18 1.49
C SER A 95 9.28 23.51 0.13
N LEU A 96 10.22 24.03 -0.68
CA LEU A 96 10.61 23.40 -1.96
C LEU A 96 11.07 21.95 -1.75
N ASN A 97 11.97 21.73 -0.79
CA ASN A 97 12.51 20.40 -0.52
C ASN A 97 11.40 19.43 -0.11
N GLN A 98 10.51 19.85 0.78
CA GLN A 98 9.43 18.99 1.26
C GLN A 98 8.44 18.64 0.14
N ILE A 99 8.05 19.62 -0.68
CA ILE A 99 7.14 19.40 -1.80
C ILE A 99 7.75 18.42 -2.80
N ASN A 100 9.02 18.62 -3.15
CA ASN A 100 9.71 17.77 -4.11
C ASN A 100 9.93 16.33 -3.59
N GLN A 101 9.94 16.13 -2.27
CA GLN A 101 10.12 14.82 -1.64
C GLN A 101 8.81 14.07 -1.41
N HIS A 102 7.69 14.77 -1.21
CA HIS A 102 6.46 14.17 -0.68
C HIS A 102 5.20 14.44 -1.52
N SER A 103 5.31 15.01 -2.72
CA SER A 103 4.13 15.34 -3.52
C SER A 103 4.21 14.88 -4.98
N ASP A 104 3.05 14.97 -5.64
CA ASP A 104 2.80 14.68 -7.05
C ASP A 104 3.30 15.75 -8.02
N ILE A 105 3.98 16.78 -7.51
CA ILE A 105 4.65 17.81 -8.30
C ILE A 105 6.09 18.03 -7.88
N LEU A 106 6.89 18.45 -8.85
CA LEU A 106 8.22 19.01 -8.64
C LEU A 106 8.15 20.50 -8.90
N ILE A 107 8.69 21.28 -7.98
CA ILE A 107 8.74 22.73 -8.07
C ILE A 107 10.18 23.25 -7.95
N GLU A 108 10.49 24.23 -8.79
CA GLU A 108 11.76 24.95 -8.80
C GLU A 108 11.51 26.45 -8.74
N ALA A 109 12.22 27.15 -7.85
CA ALA A 109 12.07 28.60 -7.69
C ALA A 109 13.04 29.37 -8.58
N GLU A 110 12.50 30.34 -9.32
CA GLU A 110 13.27 31.33 -10.07
C GLU A 110 13.05 32.72 -9.46
N TYR A 111 14.11 33.52 -9.37
CA TYR A 111 14.09 34.82 -8.71
C TYR A 111 14.37 35.97 -9.69
N LYS A 112 13.51 36.97 -9.70
CA LYS A 112 13.71 38.22 -10.45
C LYS A 112 14.43 39.23 -9.58
N ARG A 113 15.57 39.69 -10.06
CA ARG A 113 16.39 40.72 -9.39
C ARG A 113 16.17 42.08 -10.03
N GLN A 114 16.12 43.10 -9.19
CA GLN A 114 16.22 44.50 -9.60
C GLN A 114 17.35 45.14 -8.81
N LYS A 115 18.42 45.53 -9.51
CA LYS A 115 19.70 45.93 -8.91
C LYS A 115 20.22 44.81 -7.97
N ARG A 116 20.35 45.10 -6.66
CA ARG A 116 20.86 44.17 -5.64
C ARG A 116 19.77 43.44 -4.86
N ARG A 117 18.48 43.72 -5.12
CA ARG A 117 17.34 43.14 -4.38
C ARG A 117 16.54 42.19 -5.26
N ILE A 118 16.01 41.13 -4.65
CA ILE A 118 15.03 40.25 -5.28
C ILE A 118 13.66 40.90 -5.09
N VAL A 119 12.95 41.13 -6.19
CA VAL A 119 11.66 41.86 -6.21
C VAL A 119 10.48 40.94 -6.49
N ALA A 120 10.73 39.82 -7.16
CA ALA A 120 9.70 38.85 -7.49
C ALA A 120 10.31 37.44 -7.58
N LEU A 121 9.43 36.45 -7.50
CA LEU A 121 9.77 35.04 -7.67
C LEU A 121 8.70 34.34 -8.52
N ARG A 122 9.06 33.24 -9.17
CA ARG A 122 8.12 32.33 -9.82
C ARG A 122 8.51 30.91 -9.52
N PHE A 123 7.55 30.01 -9.58
CA PHE A 123 7.81 28.58 -9.50
C PHE A 123 7.54 27.94 -10.86
N HIS A 124 8.50 27.14 -11.32
CA HIS A 124 8.29 26.19 -12.40
C HIS A 124 7.73 24.91 -11.79
N VAL A 125 6.62 24.42 -12.34
CA VAL A 125 5.88 23.29 -11.82
C VAL A 125 5.91 22.18 -12.85
N LYS A 126 6.30 20.98 -12.44
CA LYS A 126 6.27 19.78 -13.28
C LYS A 126 5.53 18.69 -12.54
N THR A 127 4.88 17.79 -13.27
CA THR A 127 4.37 16.55 -12.69
C THR A 127 5.53 15.72 -12.17
N ASN A 128 5.39 15.15 -10.98
CA ASN A 128 6.36 14.19 -10.45
C ASN A 128 5.99 12.78 -10.92
N PRO A 129 6.74 12.17 -11.85
CA PRO A 129 6.40 10.84 -12.38
C PRO A 129 6.57 9.71 -11.35
N GLN A 130 7.30 9.93 -10.25
CA GLN A 130 7.58 8.90 -9.24
C GLN A 130 6.61 8.89 -8.05
N LEU A 131 5.75 9.90 -7.89
CA LEU A 131 4.95 10.10 -6.69
C LEU A 131 3.50 10.41 -7.04
N SER A 132 2.72 9.43 -7.46
CA SER A 132 1.27 9.55 -7.28
C SER A 132 0.89 9.46 -5.82
N ILE A 133 1.65 8.68 -5.03
CA ILE A 133 1.51 8.53 -3.59
C ILE A 133 2.91 8.22 -2.99
N PRO A 134 3.43 9.02 -2.04
CA PRO A 134 4.67 8.72 -1.33
C PRO A 134 4.67 7.38 -0.57
N LEU A 135 5.74 6.59 -0.72
CA LEU A 135 6.06 5.43 0.14
C LEU A 135 5.97 5.76 1.64
N SER A 136 6.23 7.01 2.02
CA SER A 136 6.09 7.50 3.39
C SER A 136 4.64 7.44 3.89
N ILE A 137 3.64 7.71 3.04
CA ILE A 137 2.23 7.57 3.39
C ILE A 137 1.89 6.10 3.63
N ARG A 138 2.35 5.21 2.74
CA ARG A 138 2.16 3.77 2.89
C ARG A 138 2.73 3.26 4.21
N ASN A 139 3.97 3.63 4.53
CA ASN A 139 4.61 3.20 5.77
C ASN A 139 3.97 3.83 7.02
N GLN A 140 3.50 5.07 6.94
CA GLN A 140 2.81 5.74 8.05
C GLN A 140 1.44 5.10 8.33
N LEU A 141 0.63 4.87 7.29
CA LEU A 141 -0.67 4.21 7.44
C LEU A 141 -0.54 2.75 7.92
N LEU A 142 0.54 2.05 7.51
CA LEU A 142 0.88 0.72 8.06
C LEU A 142 1.19 0.77 9.56
N SER A 143 1.86 1.83 10.02
CA SER A 143 2.16 2.02 11.45
C SER A 143 0.96 2.46 12.30
N GLU A 144 0.02 3.20 11.69
CA GLU A 144 -1.20 3.68 12.34
C GLU A 144 -2.33 2.62 12.34
N GLY A 145 -2.22 1.57 11.52
CA GLY A 145 -3.19 0.47 11.47
C GLY A 145 -4.44 0.75 10.64
N ASP A 146 -4.49 1.87 9.91
CA ASP A 146 -5.62 2.31 9.09
C ASP A 146 -5.72 1.50 7.78
N SER A 147 -6.29 0.29 7.90
CA SER A 147 -6.45 -0.66 6.79
C SER A 147 -7.30 -0.10 5.63
N GLU A 148 -8.27 0.75 5.94
CA GLU A 148 -9.18 1.36 4.96
C GLU A 148 -8.47 2.41 4.11
N ALA A 149 -7.70 3.32 4.73
CA ALA A 149 -6.88 4.29 4.02
C ALA A 149 -5.78 3.63 3.17
N LEU A 150 -5.20 2.51 3.64
CA LEU A 150 -4.26 1.70 2.87
C LEU A 150 -4.91 1.07 1.63
N LEU A 151 -6.16 0.63 1.73
CA LEU A 151 -6.88 0.05 0.60
C LEU A 151 -7.18 1.11 -0.46
N GLU A 152 -7.67 2.29 -0.05
CA GLU A 152 -7.88 3.44 -0.94
C GLU A 152 -6.58 3.86 -1.62
N LEU A 153 -5.48 3.88 -0.86
CA LEU A 153 -4.14 4.19 -1.37
C LEU A 153 -3.67 3.22 -2.44
N ASN A 154 -3.81 1.91 -2.20
CA ASN A 154 -3.43 0.87 -3.15
C ASN A 154 -4.30 0.93 -4.41
N GLN A 155 -5.59 1.27 -4.28
CA GLN A 155 -6.49 1.45 -5.42
C GLN A 155 -6.15 2.69 -6.26
N GLU A 156 -5.71 3.77 -5.63
CA GLU A 156 -5.32 5.01 -6.31
C GLU A 156 -3.92 4.90 -6.95
N LEU A 157 -2.99 4.19 -6.29
CA LEU A 157 -1.72 3.76 -6.88
C LEU A 157 -1.94 2.85 -8.09
N ALA A 158 -2.83 1.87 -8.02
CA ALA A 158 -3.17 1.01 -9.17
C ALA A 158 -3.79 1.79 -10.35
N LYS A 159 -4.39 2.96 -10.08
CA LYS A 159 -4.92 3.88 -11.11
C LYS A 159 -3.84 4.83 -11.68
N SER A 160 -2.74 5.05 -10.97
CA SER A 160 -1.60 5.85 -11.45
C SER A 160 -0.47 5.01 -12.02
N GLU A 161 -0.28 3.79 -11.53
CA GLU A 161 0.46 2.68 -12.12
C GLU A 161 -0.35 2.02 -13.25
N THR A 162 -1.25 2.76 -13.90
CA THR A 162 -1.66 2.42 -15.26
C THR A 162 -0.41 2.55 -16.14
N LEU A 163 0.34 1.45 -16.20
CA LEU A 163 1.12 0.97 -17.31
C LEU A 163 1.34 2.04 -18.37
N SER A 164 2.41 2.84 -18.24
CA SER A 164 3.00 3.36 -19.46
C SER A 164 3.47 2.11 -20.19
N SER A 165 2.74 1.72 -21.24
CA SER A 165 3.11 0.57 -22.04
C SER A 165 4.59 0.70 -22.41
N PRO A 166 5.36 -0.40 -22.54
CA PRO A 166 6.76 -0.34 -22.96
C PRO A 166 6.97 0.54 -24.21
N LEU A 167 5.94 0.62 -25.05
CA LEU A 167 5.86 1.49 -26.21
C LEU A 167 5.78 2.99 -25.85
N GLU A 168 4.86 3.40 -24.98
CA GLU A 168 4.72 4.78 -24.52
C GLU A 168 5.97 5.25 -23.77
N ARG A 169 6.58 4.38 -22.97
CA ARG A 169 7.79 4.73 -22.21
C ARG A 169 8.99 4.96 -23.13
N LEU A 170 9.14 4.15 -24.18
CA LEU A 170 10.14 4.41 -25.23
C LEU A 170 9.88 5.72 -25.97
N GLN A 171 8.61 6.05 -26.23
CA GLN A 171 8.26 7.32 -26.87
C GLN A 171 8.61 8.54 -26.00
N GLN A 172 8.35 8.47 -24.69
CA GLN A 172 8.78 9.49 -23.74
C GLN A 172 10.30 9.67 -23.72
N PHE A 173 11.05 8.60 -24.02
CA PHE A 173 12.51 8.62 -24.08
C PHE A 173 13.04 9.08 -25.45
N GLY A 174 12.16 9.55 -26.34
CA GLY A 174 12.48 10.15 -27.63
C GLY A 174 12.60 9.16 -28.79
N PHE A 175 12.03 7.96 -28.66
CA PHE A 175 11.92 7.00 -29.77
C PHE A 175 10.64 7.28 -30.57
N THR A 176 10.73 7.12 -31.89
CA THR A 176 9.53 7.14 -32.72
C THR A 176 8.76 5.84 -32.55
N GLU A 177 7.45 5.85 -32.79
CA GLU A 177 6.59 4.66 -32.67
C GLU A 177 7.14 3.43 -33.43
N LYS A 178 7.66 3.64 -34.65
CA LYS A 178 8.31 2.58 -35.44
C LYS A 178 9.57 2.02 -34.76
N GLN A 179 10.38 2.89 -34.16
CA GLN A 179 11.58 2.46 -33.42
C GLN A 179 11.19 1.73 -32.13
N SER A 180 10.14 2.20 -31.45
CA SER A 180 9.63 1.56 -30.23
C SER A 180 9.11 0.15 -30.50
N GLN A 181 8.25 -0.01 -31.51
CA GLN A 181 7.74 -1.32 -31.92
C GLN A 181 8.86 -2.26 -32.37
N ALA A 182 9.86 -1.74 -33.12
CA ALA A 182 11.02 -2.53 -33.52
C ALA A 182 11.87 -2.98 -32.32
N ALA A 183 12.05 -2.12 -31.32
CA ALA A 183 12.77 -2.46 -30.09
C ALA A 183 12.02 -3.52 -29.27
N LEU A 184 10.70 -3.37 -29.10
CA LEU A 184 9.87 -4.35 -28.38
C LEU A 184 9.86 -5.72 -29.06
N LYS A 185 9.69 -5.74 -30.39
CA LYS A 185 9.76 -6.98 -31.16
C LYS A 185 11.13 -7.65 -31.07
N LYS A 186 12.20 -6.87 -31.00
CA LYS A 186 13.58 -7.38 -30.98
C LYS A 186 14.02 -7.88 -29.60
N TYR A 187 13.62 -7.20 -28.53
CA TYR A 187 14.16 -7.43 -27.19
C TYR A 187 13.14 -7.96 -26.17
N GLY A 188 11.84 -7.79 -26.43
CA GLY A 188 10.75 -8.19 -25.53
C GLY A 188 10.44 -7.14 -24.46
N ASP A 189 9.19 -7.12 -24.04
CA ASP A 189 8.59 -6.07 -23.21
C ASP A 189 9.27 -5.93 -21.83
N ALA A 190 9.50 -7.05 -21.13
CA ALA A 190 10.13 -7.05 -19.82
C ALA A 190 11.60 -6.58 -19.87
N TYR A 191 12.35 -7.03 -20.88
CA TYR A 191 13.76 -6.63 -21.06
C TYR A 191 13.89 -5.13 -21.29
N VAL A 192 13.00 -4.58 -22.13
CA VAL A 192 12.98 -3.16 -22.46
C VAL A 192 12.65 -2.35 -21.21
N MET A 193 11.61 -2.72 -20.47
CA MET A 193 11.21 -2.02 -19.24
C MET A 193 12.33 -1.99 -18.19
N GLU A 194 12.97 -3.13 -17.92
CA GLU A 194 14.06 -3.21 -16.94
C GLU A 194 15.27 -2.32 -17.33
N ASN A 195 15.62 -2.26 -18.62
CA ASN A 195 16.68 -1.36 -19.08
C ASN A 195 16.25 0.12 -19.01
N LEU A 196 14.98 0.42 -19.29
CA LEU A 196 14.44 1.78 -19.18
C LEU A 196 14.45 2.28 -17.73
N ASP A 197 14.20 1.42 -16.75
CA ASP A 197 14.30 1.77 -15.32
C ASP A 197 15.71 2.22 -14.92
N ILE A 198 16.75 1.60 -15.50
CA ILE A 198 18.15 2.00 -15.26
C ILE A 198 18.45 3.32 -15.94
N VAL A 199 18.04 3.48 -17.20
CA VAL A 199 18.23 4.71 -17.96
C VAL A 199 17.58 5.91 -17.27
N GLU A 200 16.36 5.74 -16.77
CA GLU A 200 15.64 6.78 -16.05
C GLU A 200 16.38 7.19 -14.78
N ARG A 201 16.83 6.19 -14.00
CA ARG A 201 17.59 6.41 -12.78
C ARG A 201 18.89 7.18 -13.04
N ASP A 202 19.65 6.79 -14.06
CA ASP A 202 20.93 7.43 -14.38
C ASP A 202 20.77 8.81 -15.01
N TYR A 203 19.68 9.06 -15.74
CA TYR A 203 19.30 10.40 -16.20
C TYR A 203 18.92 11.33 -15.04
N LEU A 204 18.08 10.85 -14.12
CA LEU A 204 17.68 11.61 -12.92
C LEU A 204 18.87 11.90 -12.01
N ALA A 205 19.84 10.99 -11.94
CA ALA A 205 21.10 11.20 -11.23
C ALA A 205 22.06 12.16 -11.96
N GLY A 206 21.70 12.69 -13.13
CA GLY A 206 22.50 13.62 -13.92
C GLY A 206 23.73 13.02 -14.59
N LYS A 207 23.87 11.69 -14.62
CA LYS A 207 25.01 11.00 -15.25
C LYS A 207 24.89 10.98 -16.78
N VAL A 208 23.69 11.23 -17.29
CA VAL A 208 23.34 11.14 -18.70
C VAL A 208 22.64 12.43 -19.09
N GLN A 209 23.00 12.99 -20.24
CA GLN A 209 22.36 14.20 -20.77
C GLN A 209 21.41 13.90 -21.94
N THR A 210 21.63 12.80 -22.67
CA THR A 210 20.89 12.45 -23.90
C THR A 210 20.16 11.11 -23.77
N LEU A 211 18.87 11.18 -23.40
CA LEU A 211 18.01 10.00 -23.22
C LEU A 211 18.00 9.02 -24.41
N PRO A 212 17.78 9.46 -25.66
CA PRO A 212 17.57 8.54 -26.77
C PRO A 212 18.83 7.72 -27.11
N ALA A 213 20.00 8.36 -27.10
CA ALA A 213 21.27 7.71 -27.40
C ALA A 213 21.66 6.73 -26.29
N TYR A 214 21.49 7.14 -25.04
CA TYR A 214 21.80 6.31 -23.89
C TYR A 214 20.85 5.11 -23.77
N THR A 215 19.56 5.29 -24.07
CA THR A 215 18.59 4.18 -24.13
C THR A 215 18.95 3.15 -25.20
N ARG A 216 19.38 3.59 -26.39
CA ARG A 216 19.85 2.66 -27.43
C ARG A 216 21.08 1.87 -26.95
N SER A 217 22.02 2.56 -26.31
CA SER A 217 23.20 1.94 -25.72
C SER A 217 22.82 0.92 -24.63
N ALA A 218 21.87 1.26 -23.75
CA ALA A 218 21.38 0.38 -22.70
C ALA A 218 20.72 -0.89 -23.26
N LEU A 219 19.87 -0.75 -24.28
CA LEU A 219 19.23 -1.90 -24.94
C LEU A 219 20.21 -2.76 -25.77
N GLN A 220 21.33 -2.19 -26.23
CA GLN A 220 22.33 -2.93 -27.01
C GLN A 220 23.37 -3.61 -26.14
N ALA A 221 23.83 -2.95 -25.09
CA ALA A 221 24.91 -3.41 -24.20
C ALA A 221 24.40 -4.06 -22.91
N ASP A 222 23.08 -4.12 -22.72
CA ASP A 222 22.37 -4.65 -21.56
C ASP A 222 22.86 -4.04 -20.24
N TYR A 223 22.29 -2.89 -19.89
CA TYR A 223 22.66 -2.13 -18.69
C TYR A 223 21.99 -2.66 -17.43
N ARG A 224 21.18 -3.72 -17.54
CA ARG A 224 20.70 -4.44 -16.37
C ARG A 224 21.90 -4.92 -15.56
N PRO A 225 21.81 -4.92 -14.23
CA PRO A 225 22.90 -5.35 -13.38
C PRO A 225 23.33 -6.77 -13.79
N LYS A 226 24.58 -6.92 -14.25
CA LYS A 226 25.18 -8.24 -14.45
C LYS A 226 25.32 -8.88 -13.09
N LEU A 227 24.37 -9.75 -12.79
CA LEU A 227 24.32 -10.56 -11.58
C LEU A 227 25.69 -11.22 -11.37
N SER A 228 26.21 -11.18 -10.15
CA SER A 228 27.42 -11.89 -9.74
C SER A 228 27.28 -13.41 -10.01
N ARG A 229 28.38 -14.18 -10.07
CA ARG A 229 28.30 -15.66 -10.27
C ARG A 229 27.37 -16.34 -9.24
N ILE A 230 27.28 -15.79 -8.04
CA ILE A 230 26.36 -16.22 -6.98
C ILE A 230 24.91 -15.89 -7.35
N GLU A 231 24.65 -14.70 -7.89
CA GLU A 231 23.32 -14.27 -8.32
C GLU A 231 22.90 -14.89 -9.67
N GLN A 232 23.82 -15.24 -10.57
CA GLN A 232 23.55 -15.98 -11.81
C GLN A 232 23.08 -17.42 -11.51
N ALA A 233 23.70 -18.07 -10.52
CA ALA A 233 23.25 -19.35 -9.99
C ALA A 233 21.88 -19.24 -9.27
N GLN A 234 21.51 -18.05 -8.78
CA GLN A 234 20.22 -17.79 -8.17
C GLN A 234 19.13 -17.40 -9.18
N HIS A 235 19.45 -16.67 -10.25
CA HIS A 235 18.46 -16.21 -11.22
C HIS A 235 18.12 -17.24 -12.30
N GLN A 236 19.02 -18.16 -12.65
CA GLN A 236 18.69 -19.25 -13.58
C GLN A 236 17.78 -20.33 -12.97
N GLY A 237 17.42 -20.23 -11.67
CA GLY A 237 16.58 -21.23 -10.98
C GLY A 237 15.48 -20.72 -10.03
N LYS A 238 15.30 -19.42 -9.78
CA LYS A 238 14.45 -18.96 -8.64
C LYS A 238 13.12 -18.24 -8.93
N VAL A 239 12.78 -17.86 -10.16
CA VAL A 239 11.39 -17.38 -10.43
C VAL A 239 10.37 -18.49 -10.18
N PRO A 240 10.60 -19.75 -10.64
CA PRO A 240 9.72 -20.86 -10.29
C PRO A 240 9.78 -21.20 -8.80
N ALA A 241 10.97 -21.14 -8.17
CA ALA A 241 11.13 -21.56 -6.78
C ALA A 241 10.48 -20.60 -5.77
N ARG A 242 10.47 -19.28 -6.01
CA ARG A 242 9.80 -18.32 -5.13
C ARG A 242 8.29 -18.35 -5.28
N GLU A 243 7.79 -18.50 -6.50
CA GLU A 243 6.35 -18.69 -6.76
C GLU A 243 5.86 -20.05 -6.23
N GLN A 244 6.63 -21.13 -6.42
CA GLN A 244 6.31 -22.44 -5.86
C GLN A 244 6.39 -22.43 -4.34
N LYS A 245 7.36 -21.73 -3.74
CA LYS A 245 7.43 -21.56 -2.29
C LYS A 245 6.22 -20.81 -1.76
N LEU A 246 5.82 -19.71 -2.41
CA LEU A 246 4.63 -18.94 -2.02
C LEU A 246 3.33 -19.73 -2.21
N LYS A 247 3.20 -20.47 -3.32
CA LYS A 247 2.06 -21.38 -3.56
C LYS A 247 1.99 -22.47 -2.50
N ARG A 248 3.14 -23.06 -2.15
CA ARG A 248 3.25 -24.08 -1.11
C ARG A 248 2.93 -23.54 0.28
N GLU A 249 3.43 -22.35 0.64
CA GLU A 249 3.12 -21.67 1.90
C GLU A 249 1.61 -21.40 2.00
N LYS A 250 0.99 -20.85 0.95
CA LYS A 250 -0.46 -20.62 0.89
C LYS A 250 -1.27 -21.91 0.98
N ALA A 251 -0.83 -22.99 0.31
CA ALA A 251 -1.49 -24.29 0.38
C ALA A 251 -1.37 -24.92 1.78
N CYS A 252 -0.23 -24.77 2.46
CA CYS A 252 -0.07 -25.17 3.86
C CYS A 252 -1.00 -24.39 4.79
N GLU A 253 -1.06 -23.06 4.66
CA GLU A 253 -1.95 -22.22 5.46
C GLU A 253 -3.43 -22.58 5.25
N ALA A 254 -3.83 -22.82 3.99
CA ALA A 254 -5.18 -23.26 3.65
C ALA A 254 -5.52 -24.63 4.25
N LEU A 255 -4.59 -25.60 4.22
CA LEU A 255 -4.79 -26.91 4.86
C LEU A 255 -4.92 -26.79 6.37
N GLU A 256 -4.08 -25.99 7.02
CA GLU A 256 -4.18 -25.77 8.47
C GLU A 256 -5.50 -25.11 8.85
N HIS A 257 -5.94 -24.12 8.09
CA HIS A 257 -7.23 -23.46 8.31
C HIS A 257 -8.38 -24.45 8.15
N LEU A 258 -8.39 -25.21 7.06
CA LEU A 258 -9.41 -26.21 6.78
C LEU A 258 -9.46 -27.32 7.84
N GLN A 259 -8.31 -27.75 8.35
CA GLN A 259 -8.23 -28.70 9.46
C GLN A 259 -8.78 -28.13 10.77
N ARG A 260 -8.49 -26.86 11.08
CA ARG A 260 -9.04 -26.18 12.26
C ARG A 260 -10.55 -26.05 12.16
N ASP A 261 -11.07 -25.66 11.00
CA ASP A 261 -12.50 -25.53 10.76
C ASP A 261 -13.23 -26.87 10.83
N PHE A 262 -12.65 -27.90 10.22
CA PHE A 262 -13.19 -29.26 10.29
C PHE A 262 -13.27 -29.76 11.74
N ARG A 263 -12.18 -29.61 12.51
CA ARG A 263 -12.18 -29.99 13.94
C ARG A 263 -13.22 -29.23 14.73
N ARG A 264 -13.40 -27.94 14.45
CA ARG A 264 -14.41 -27.10 15.10
C ARG A 264 -15.83 -27.55 14.76
N ALA A 265 -16.12 -27.80 13.48
CA ALA A 265 -17.43 -28.26 13.03
C ALA A 265 -17.78 -29.63 13.62
N ARG A 266 -16.83 -30.56 13.63
CA ARG A 266 -17.00 -31.91 14.19
C ARG A 266 -17.21 -31.88 15.71
N LEU A 267 -16.44 -31.05 16.42
CA LEU A 267 -16.64 -30.85 17.85
C LEU A 267 -18.00 -30.24 18.15
N GLN A 268 -18.44 -29.26 17.36
CA GLN A 268 -19.75 -28.66 17.53
C GLN A 268 -20.86 -29.69 17.32
N ALA A 269 -20.80 -30.50 16.25
CA ALA A 269 -21.77 -31.56 16.01
C ALA A 269 -21.77 -32.63 17.12
N ALA A 270 -20.60 -33.00 17.63
CA ALA A 270 -20.48 -33.95 18.73
C ALA A 270 -21.10 -33.42 20.04
N LEU A 271 -20.90 -32.13 20.34
CA LEU A 271 -21.55 -31.48 21.48
C LEU A 271 -23.06 -31.33 21.26
N GLU A 272 -23.53 -31.04 20.04
CA GLU A 272 -24.98 -30.95 19.76
C GLU A 272 -25.69 -32.32 19.89
N GLN A 273 -24.98 -33.42 19.64
CA GLN A 273 -25.52 -34.78 19.76
C GLN A 273 -25.37 -35.36 21.18
N ALA A 274 -24.53 -34.78 22.02
CA ALA A 274 -24.31 -35.27 23.38
C ALA A 274 -25.52 -34.99 24.29
N SER A 275 -25.86 -36.00 25.10
CA SER A 275 -26.93 -35.91 26.07
C SER A 275 -26.61 -34.91 27.20
N PRO A 276 -27.63 -34.40 27.91
CA PRO A 276 -27.42 -33.49 29.04
C PRO A 276 -26.48 -34.06 30.12
N GLN A 277 -26.51 -35.38 30.33
CA GLN A 277 -25.65 -36.06 31.31
C GLN A 277 -24.18 -36.10 30.86
N GLU A 278 -23.92 -36.35 29.58
CA GLU A 278 -22.56 -36.34 29.01
C GLU A 278 -21.93 -34.94 29.07
N HIS A 279 -22.74 -33.90 28.81
CA HIS A 279 -22.30 -32.52 28.98
C HIS A 279 -21.90 -32.16 30.41
N GLU A 280 -22.66 -32.63 31.39
CA GLU A 280 -22.38 -32.37 32.80
C GLU A 280 -21.11 -33.10 33.27
N MET A 281 -20.92 -34.35 32.82
CA MET A 281 -19.68 -35.11 33.09
C MET A 281 -18.45 -34.45 32.46
N LEU A 282 -18.53 -34.03 31.18
CA LEU A 282 -17.43 -33.33 30.50
C LEU A 282 -17.07 -32.01 31.19
N ARG A 283 -18.07 -31.24 31.64
CA ARG A 283 -17.84 -30.00 32.38
C ARG A 283 -17.16 -30.25 33.72
N THR A 284 -17.55 -31.29 34.43
CA THR A 284 -16.96 -31.66 35.72
C THR A 284 -15.49 -32.04 35.53
N ARG A 285 -15.20 -32.90 34.57
CA ARG A 285 -13.83 -33.34 34.25
C ARG A 285 -12.96 -32.18 33.76
N PHE A 286 -13.50 -31.28 32.93
CA PHE A 286 -12.81 -30.07 32.49
C PHE A 286 -12.36 -29.20 33.67
N GLN A 287 -13.24 -29.03 34.67
CA GLN A 287 -12.94 -28.26 35.87
C GLN A 287 -11.83 -28.91 36.70
N GLU A 288 -11.88 -30.23 36.89
CA GLU A 288 -10.86 -31.01 37.61
C GLU A 288 -9.47 -30.89 36.98
N VAL A 289 -9.37 -31.03 35.66
CA VAL A 289 -8.10 -30.99 34.94
C VAL A 289 -7.49 -29.57 34.93
N ASN A 290 -8.33 -28.53 34.91
CA ASN A 290 -7.86 -27.15 34.79
C ASN A 290 -7.71 -26.40 36.12
N GLN A 291 -7.88 -27.05 37.27
CA GLN A 291 -7.77 -26.40 38.59
C GLN A 291 -6.42 -25.72 38.84
N THR A 292 -5.34 -26.19 38.20
CA THR A 292 -3.99 -25.62 38.32
C THR A 292 -3.65 -24.62 37.22
N ASN A 293 -4.49 -24.50 36.18
CA ASN A 293 -4.25 -23.64 35.03
C ASN A 293 -4.44 -22.15 35.40
N PRO A 294 -3.41 -21.28 35.24
CA PRO A 294 -3.50 -19.86 35.58
C PRO A 294 -4.60 -19.09 34.85
N LEU A 295 -4.85 -19.44 33.57
CA LEU A 295 -5.91 -18.80 32.78
C LEU A 295 -7.29 -19.22 33.28
N PHE A 296 -7.46 -20.50 33.62
CA PHE A 296 -8.69 -20.99 34.21
C PHE A 296 -8.98 -20.29 35.55
N ARG A 297 -8.03 -20.25 36.49
CA ARG A 297 -8.20 -19.56 37.79
C ARG A 297 -8.54 -18.08 37.66
N ARG A 298 -7.95 -17.41 36.67
CA ARG A 298 -8.13 -15.98 36.42
C ARG A 298 -9.51 -15.66 35.86
N TRP A 299 -9.98 -16.45 34.89
CA TRP A 299 -11.16 -16.11 34.09
C TRP A 299 -12.43 -16.89 34.49
N PHE A 300 -12.30 -18.02 35.19
CA PHE A 300 -13.45 -18.85 35.59
C PHE A 300 -14.36 -18.15 36.61
N LYS A 301 -13.84 -17.17 37.36
CA LYS A 301 -14.65 -16.32 38.26
C LYS A 301 -15.75 -15.53 37.52
N GLN A 302 -15.56 -15.28 36.22
CA GLN A 302 -16.53 -14.58 35.37
C GLN A 302 -17.59 -15.53 34.78
N GLY A 303 -17.54 -16.82 35.13
CA GLY A 303 -18.46 -17.85 34.68
C GLY A 303 -17.95 -18.65 33.48
N PHE A 304 -18.65 -19.75 33.21
CA PHE A 304 -18.31 -20.68 32.14
C PHE A 304 -18.44 -20.05 30.74
N GLU A 305 -19.33 -19.07 30.58
CA GLU A 305 -19.59 -18.39 29.30
C GLU A 305 -18.51 -17.41 28.86
N HIS A 306 -17.45 -17.23 29.66
CA HIS A 306 -16.35 -16.35 29.28
C HIS A 306 -15.60 -16.90 28.04
N PRO A 307 -15.29 -16.08 27.01
CA PRO A 307 -14.69 -16.55 25.75
C PRO A 307 -13.41 -17.37 25.92
N VAL A 308 -12.57 -17.01 26.90
CA VAL A 308 -11.34 -17.75 27.21
C VAL A 308 -11.64 -19.12 27.83
N ILE A 309 -12.68 -19.23 28.66
CA ILE A 309 -13.07 -20.49 29.30
C ILE A 309 -13.76 -21.40 28.27
N GLN A 310 -14.63 -20.86 27.43
CA GLN A 310 -15.23 -21.58 26.31
C GLN A 310 -14.16 -22.09 25.31
N SER A 311 -13.12 -21.31 25.05
CA SER A 311 -12.00 -21.75 24.21
C SER A 311 -11.21 -22.90 24.85
N LEU A 312 -10.93 -22.83 26.16
CA LEU A 312 -10.25 -23.91 26.89
C LEU A 312 -11.11 -25.17 26.96
N PHE A 313 -12.41 -25.02 27.18
CA PHE A 313 -13.36 -26.12 27.20
C PHE A 313 -13.45 -26.82 25.85
N ARG A 314 -13.52 -26.06 24.75
CA ARG A 314 -13.53 -26.63 23.39
C ARG A 314 -12.23 -27.38 23.07
N ALA A 315 -11.08 -26.88 23.52
CA ALA A 315 -9.82 -27.60 23.35
C ALA A 315 -9.83 -28.94 24.10
N PHE A 316 -10.25 -28.93 25.37
CA PHE A 316 -10.39 -30.13 26.20
C PHE A 316 -11.41 -31.13 25.62
N ALA A 317 -12.60 -30.67 25.26
CA ALA A 317 -13.64 -31.50 24.68
C ALA A 317 -13.22 -32.07 23.32
N GLY A 318 -12.40 -31.33 22.55
CA GLY A 318 -11.80 -31.82 21.32
C GLY A 318 -10.87 -33.02 21.52
N GLU A 319 -10.09 -33.06 22.60
CA GLU A 319 -9.20 -34.17 22.93
C GLU A 319 -9.95 -35.41 23.45
N GLU A 320 -11.07 -35.21 24.14
CA GLU A 320 -11.88 -36.29 24.71
C GLU A 320 -12.88 -36.91 23.72
N LEU A 321 -13.48 -36.10 22.85
CA LEU A 321 -14.59 -36.53 21.97
C LEU A 321 -14.17 -36.84 20.54
N LEU A 322 -13.07 -36.26 20.05
CA LEU A 322 -12.63 -36.48 18.67
C LEU A 322 -11.64 -37.64 18.62
N THR A 323 -12.09 -38.81 18.18
CA THR A 323 -11.19 -39.88 17.71
C THR A 323 -10.56 -39.52 16.36
N ASP A 324 -9.51 -40.26 15.96
CA ASP A 324 -8.73 -39.98 14.74
C ASP A 324 -9.65 -39.64 13.55
N PRO A 325 -9.39 -38.52 12.86
CA PRO A 325 -10.29 -38.02 11.82
C PRO A 325 -10.37 -39.03 10.69
N GLY A 326 -11.58 -39.53 10.41
CA GLY A 326 -11.83 -40.34 9.22
C GLY A 326 -11.46 -39.54 7.98
N GLU A 327 -10.50 -40.03 7.21
CA GLU A 327 -9.94 -39.29 6.06
C GLU A 327 -11.02 -38.98 5.00
N ALA A 328 -12.07 -39.79 4.92
CA ALA A 328 -13.24 -39.59 4.07
C ALA A 328 -14.12 -38.41 4.53
N GLU A 329 -14.33 -38.24 5.84
CA GLU A 329 -15.14 -37.14 6.39
C GLU A 329 -14.47 -35.79 6.14
N PHE A 330 -13.15 -35.73 6.33
CA PHE A 330 -12.37 -34.53 6.05
C PHE A 330 -12.37 -34.19 4.56
N GLY A 331 -12.30 -35.20 3.68
CA GLY A 331 -12.42 -35.03 2.24
C GLY A 331 -13.78 -34.44 1.82
N HIS A 332 -14.87 -34.90 2.45
CA HIS A 332 -16.20 -34.38 2.15
C HIS A 332 -16.36 -32.92 2.60
N PHE A 333 -15.93 -32.59 3.81
CA PHE A 333 -15.93 -31.22 4.32
C PHE A 333 -15.09 -30.27 3.47
N ALA A 334 -13.92 -30.72 3.00
CA ALA A 334 -13.08 -29.94 2.09
C ALA A 334 -13.82 -29.59 0.79
N ALA A 335 -14.53 -30.56 0.20
CA ALA A 335 -15.28 -30.37 -1.03
C ALA A 335 -16.45 -29.38 -0.86
N GLU A 336 -17.16 -29.43 0.27
CA GLU A 336 -18.21 -28.46 0.60
C GLU A 336 -17.69 -27.02 0.71
N GLN A 337 -16.46 -26.85 1.18
CA GLN A 337 -15.78 -25.55 1.26
C GLN A 337 -15.11 -25.14 -0.07
N GLY A 338 -15.31 -25.91 -1.15
CA GLY A 338 -14.79 -25.61 -2.49
C GLY A 338 -13.33 -25.98 -2.74
N TYR A 339 -12.73 -26.82 -1.88
CA TYR A 339 -11.35 -27.28 -2.02
C TYR A 339 -11.25 -28.70 -2.57
N ASP A 340 -10.37 -28.91 -3.55
CA ASP A 340 -9.87 -30.25 -3.89
C ASP A 340 -8.73 -30.61 -2.92
N LEU A 341 -9.03 -31.46 -1.94
CA LEU A 341 -8.08 -31.84 -0.90
C LEU A 341 -6.82 -32.53 -1.45
N ASN A 342 -6.94 -33.30 -2.54
CA ASN A 342 -5.80 -34.00 -3.13
C ASN A 342 -4.90 -33.03 -3.89
N ALA A 343 -5.47 -32.07 -4.61
CA ALA A 343 -4.72 -31.00 -5.25
C ALA A 343 -4.01 -30.11 -4.22
N LEU A 344 -4.71 -29.71 -3.16
CA LEU A 344 -4.19 -28.84 -2.12
C LEU A 344 -3.03 -29.49 -1.34
N ARG A 345 -3.13 -30.79 -1.03
CA ARG A 345 -2.04 -31.57 -0.40
C ARG A 345 -0.81 -31.69 -1.29
N ARG A 346 -0.99 -31.91 -2.60
CA ARG A 346 0.11 -31.92 -3.57
C ARG A 346 0.82 -30.57 -3.63
N GLU A 347 0.07 -29.48 -3.63
CA GLU A 347 0.63 -28.12 -3.65
C GLU A 347 1.35 -27.76 -2.34
N ALA A 348 0.86 -28.23 -1.20
CA ALA A 348 1.53 -28.10 0.11
C ALA A 348 2.78 -28.99 0.24
N GLY A 349 3.00 -29.93 -0.68
CA GLY A 349 4.07 -30.92 -0.59
C GLY A 349 3.86 -31.93 0.54
N VAL A 350 2.61 -32.16 0.92
CA VAL A 350 2.19 -33.21 1.84
C VAL A 350 1.85 -34.43 0.98
N ILE A 351 2.76 -35.40 0.93
CA ILE A 351 2.50 -36.67 0.25
C ILE A 351 1.39 -37.35 1.05
N ALA A 352 0.25 -37.63 0.40
CA ALA A 352 -0.77 -38.49 0.99
C ALA A 352 -0.09 -39.79 1.43
N ALA A 353 -0.23 -40.17 2.70
CA ALA A 353 0.03 -41.55 3.08
C ALA A 353 -0.77 -42.42 2.12
N ASN A 354 -0.10 -43.33 1.42
CA ASN A 354 -0.70 -44.20 0.41
C ASN A 354 -2.05 -44.75 0.90
N VAL A 355 -3.15 -44.19 0.41
CA VAL A 355 -4.40 -44.93 0.34
C VAL A 355 -4.20 -45.89 -0.82
N ASN A 356 -3.70 -47.07 -0.48
CA ASN A 356 -3.58 -48.21 -1.36
C ASN A 356 -5.00 -48.55 -1.86
N PRO A 357 -5.35 -48.38 -3.14
CA PRO A 357 -6.64 -48.82 -3.66
C PRO A 357 -6.47 -50.30 -4.03
N ALA A 358 -6.20 -51.12 -3.04
CA ALA A 358 -6.10 -52.56 -3.20
C ALA A 358 -6.35 -53.21 -1.83
N LEU A 359 -7.61 -53.58 -1.59
CA LEU A 359 -8.01 -54.92 -1.14
C LEU A 359 -9.53 -54.97 -1.02
N GLY A 360 -10.13 -55.81 -1.87
CA GLY A 360 -11.18 -56.80 -1.54
C GLY A 360 -12.47 -56.31 -0.92
#